data_AF-A0A8T5LXD6-F1
#
_entry.id   AF-A0A8T5LXD6-F1
#
_cell.length_a   1.000
_cell.length_b   1.000
_cell.length_c   1.000
_cell.angle_alpha   90.00
_cell.angle_beta   90.00
_cell.angle_gamma   90.00
#
_symmetry.space_group_name_H-M   'P 1'
#
loop_
_entity.id
_entity.type
_entity.pdbx_description
1 polymer ?
#
loop_
_entity_poly.entity_id
_entity_poly.type
_entity_poly.pdbx_seq_one_letter_code
_entity_poly.pdbx_strand_id
1 'polypeptide(L)'
;MNISIEKSLEDATNIIMDIFKHTSQIAALLEAGVKDIYPAKNINEARKIRMLIERYIGQVYLCGEDNGVTTSEFNYSDSPLEIYENSDKLKD
;
A
#
# COMPACT_ATOMS: atom_id res chain seq x y z
N MET A 1 -12.61 -21.16 14.88
CA MET A 1 -11.73 -22.24 14.37
C MET A 1 -10.33 -21.67 14.32
N ASN A 2 -9.47 -21.97 15.29
CA ASN A 2 -8.08 -21.50 15.28
C ASN A 2 -7.25 -22.54 14.54
N ILE A 3 -6.82 -22.18 13.33
CA ILE A 3 -5.83 -22.94 12.57
C ILE A 3 -4.49 -22.29 12.91
N SER A 4 -3.68 -22.92 13.74
CA SER A 4 -2.27 -22.57 13.93
C SER A 4 -1.41 -23.52 13.11
N ILE A 5 -0.95 -23.04 11.97
CA ILE A 5 0.07 -23.70 11.16
C ILE A 5 1.38 -23.01 11.50
N GLU A 6 2.17 -23.58 12.41
CA GLU A 6 3.58 -23.21 12.52
C GLU A 6 4.36 -24.02 11.48
N LYS A 7 4.47 -23.45 10.28
CA LYS A 7 5.49 -23.79 9.31
C LYS A 7 6.51 -22.66 9.30
N SER A 8 7.79 -23.00 9.23
CA SER A 8 8.82 -22.00 8.94
C SER A 8 8.46 -21.32 7.61
N LEU A 9 8.53 -19.99 7.60
CA LEU A 9 8.38 -19.19 6.38
C LEU A 9 9.67 -19.21 5.54
N GLU A 10 10.76 -19.73 6.11
CA GLU A 10 12.05 -19.87 5.45
C GLU A 10 11.99 -20.96 4.37
N ASP A 11 12.65 -20.71 3.23
CA ASP A 11 12.72 -21.58 2.05
C ASP A 11 11.37 -21.94 1.38
N ALA A 12 10.31 -21.18 1.66
CA ALA A 12 9.00 -21.33 1.05
C ALA A 12 8.63 -20.15 0.14
N THR A 13 7.78 -20.40 -0.87
CA THR A 13 7.07 -19.32 -1.57
C THR A 13 5.92 -18.85 -0.68
N ASN A 14 6.02 -17.61 -0.20
CA ASN A 14 5.03 -17.01 0.70
C ASN A 14 4.05 -16.15 -0.10
N ILE A 15 2.75 -16.35 0.13
CA ILE A 15 1.67 -15.55 -0.48
C ILE A 15 0.96 -14.81 0.64
N ILE A 16 0.99 -13.48 0.57
CA ILE A 16 0.29 -12.61 1.52
C ILE A 16 -1.10 -12.31 0.96
N MET A 17 -2.13 -12.53 1.77
CA MET A 17 -3.51 -12.25 1.40
C MET A 17 -4.20 -11.46 2.51
N ASP A 18 -4.61 -10.25 2.17
CA ASP A 18 -5.52 -9.42 2.94
C ASP A 18 -6.50 -8.77 1.95
N ILE A 19 -7.60 -9.47 1.70
CA ILE A 19 -8.52 -9.15 0.62
C ILE A 19 -9.28 -7.83 0.90
N PHE A 20 -9.51 -7.50 2.18
CA PHE A 20 -10.30 -6.34 2.60
C PHE A 20 -9.45 -5.45 3.53
N LYS A 21 -8.63 -4.53 3.01
CA LYS A 21 -8.54 -4.11 1.58
C LYS A 21 -7.13 -4.10 1.01
N HIS A 22 -6.11 -4.35 1.84
CA HIS A 22 -4.73 -3.99 1.54
C HIS A 22 -4.15 -4.69 0.30
N THR A 23 -4.20 -6.03 0.22
CA THR A 23 -3.61 -6.74 -0.94
C THR A 23 -4.38 -6.50 -2.23
N SER A 24 -5.68 -6.23 -2.16
CA SER A 24 -6.49 -5.81 -3.31
C SER A 24 -6.08 -4.43 -3.82
N GLN A 25 -5.78 -3.49 -2.91
CA GLN A 25 -5.31 -2.16 -3.28
C GLN A 25 -3.91 -2.20 -3.88
N ILE A 26 -3.01 -3.02 -3.35
CA ILE A 26 -1.67 -3.24 -3.94
C ILE A 26 -1.80 -3.68 -5.40
N ALA A 27 -2.69 -4.64 -5.70
CA ALA A 27 -2.94 -5.07 -7.07
C ALA A 27 -3.47 -3.92 -7.95
N ALA A 28 -4.40 -3.10 -7.43
CA ALA A 28 -4.93 -1.95 -8.15
C ALA A 28 -3.87 -0.87 -8.43
N LEU A 29 -2.96 -0.60 -7.47
CA LEU A 29 -1.86 0.36 -7.62
C LEU A 29 -0.88 -0.09 -8.71
N LEU A 30 -0.50 -1.37 -8.71
CA LEU A 30 0.38 -1.94 -9.74
C LEU A 30 -0.27 -1.90 -11.11
N GLU A 31 -1.55 -2.24 -11.22
CA GLU A 31 -2.32 -2.15 -12.48
C GLU A 31 -2.42 -0.70 -12.98
N ALA A 32 -2.53 0.28 -12.07
CA ALA A 32 -2.56 1.70 -12.41
C ALA A 32 -1.21 2.24 -12.93
N GLY A 33 -0.13 1.46 -12.84
CA GLY A 33 1.20 1.83 -13.32
C GLY A 33 2.15 2.34 -12.25
N VAL A 34 1.80 2.23 -10.96
CA VAL A 34 2.72 2.58 -9.86
C VAL A 34 3.96 1.70 -9.92
N LYS A 35 5.13 2.33 -9.93
CA LYS A 35 6.41 1.64 -10.11
C LYS A 35 6.84 0.83 -8.89
N ASP A 36 6.74 1.43 -7.71
CA ASP A 36 7.25 0.87 -6.46
C ASP A 36 6.21 1.11 -5.35
N ILE A 37 6.03 0.13 -4.47
CA ILE A 37 5.13 0.21 -3.31
C ILE A 37 5.96 -0.02 -2.05
N TYR A 38 5.82 0.89 -1.08
CA TYR A 38 6.56 0.86 0.18
C TYR A 38 5.58 0.68 1.36
N PRO A 39 5.39 -0.54 1.86
CA PRO A 39 4.56 -0.78 3.04
C PRO A 39 5.16 -0.06 4.26
N ALA A 40 4.30 0.58 5.06
CA ALA A 40 4.68 1.22 6.31
C ALA A 40 3.83 0.68 7.44
N LYS A 41 4.42 0.49 8.63
CA LYS A 41 3.71 -0.02 9.82
C LYS A 41 2.70 0.97 10.38
N ASN A 42 2.93 2.27 10.16
CA ASN A 42 2.08 3.35 10.66
C ASN A 42 2.33 4.66 9.89
N ILE A 43 1.46 5.64 10.12
CA ILE A 43 1.49 6.97 9.49
C ILE A 43 2.86 7.64 9.65
N ASN A 44 3.48 7.59 10.84
CA ASN A 44 4.77 8.24 11.08
C ASN A 44 5.89 7.62 10.25
N GLU A 45 5.87 6.31 10.06
CA GLU A 45 6.82 5.62 9.19
C GLU A 45 6.57 5.96 7.71
N ALA A 46 5.31 5.98 7.27
CA ALA A 46 4.94 6.38 5.91
C ALA A 46 5.45 7.79 5.56
N ARG A 47 5.28 8.75 6.49
CA ARG A 47 5.82 10.12 6.37
C ARG A 47 7.35 10.11 6.19
N LYS A 48 8.06 9.35 7.02
CA LYS A 48 9.53 9.27 6.96
C LYS A 48 10.00 8.66 5.64
N ILE A 49 9.37 7.58 5.21
CA ILE A 49 9.66 6.91 3.93
C ILE A 49 9.48 7.89 2.79
N ARG A 50 8.32 8.56 2.71
CA ARG A 50 8.05 9.59 1.70
C ARG A 50 9.11 10.68 1.69
N MET A 51 9.42 11.28 2.86
CA MET A 51 10.43 12.32 2.96
C MET A 51 11.83 11.89 2.50
N LEU A 52 12.18 10.60 2.67
CA LEU A 52 13.44 10.05 2.21
C LEU A 52 13.42 9.81 0.69
N ILE A 53 12.34 9.24 0.18
CA ILE A 53 12.17 8.82 -1.21
C ILE A 53 11.98 10.01 -2.14
N GLU A 54 11.10 10.98 -1.80
CA GLU A 54 10.82 12.16 -2.64
C GLU A 54 12.09 12.95 -2.97
N ARG A 55 13.11 12.91 -2.10
CA ARG A 55 14.40 13.57 -2.33
C ARG A 55 15.20 12.98 -3.50
N TYR A 56 14.94 11.73 -3.88
CA TYR A 56 15.73 11.00 -4.87
C TYR A 56 14.93 10.60 -6.12
N ILE A 57 13.64 10.30 -5.99
CA ILE A 57 12.87 9.62 -7.04
C ILE A 57 11.65 10.42 -7.53
N GLY A 58 11.42 11.62 -7.00
CA GLY A 58 10.37 12.52 -7.47
C GLY A 58 9.06 12.33 -6.71
N GLN A 59 7.95 12.23 -7.43
CA GLN A 59 6.61 12.23 -6.84
C GLN A 59 6.32 10.94 -6.06
N VAL A 60 5.82 11.08 -4.83
CA VAL A 60 5.43 9.97 -3.97
C VAL A 60 4.03 10.22 -3.45
N TYR A 61 3.17 9.22 -3.57
CA TYR A 61 1.80 9.27 -3.04
C TYR A 61 1.73 8.51 -1.72
N LEU A 62 1.10 9.12 -0.72
CA LEU A 62 0.72 8.44 0.52
C LEU A 62 -0.67 7.83 0.35
N CYS A 63 -0.79 6.53 0.63
CA CYS A 63 -2.04 5.77 0.61
C CYS A 63 -2.18 5.04 1.95
N GLY A 64 -3.40 4.92 2.47
CA GLY A 64 -3.61 4.37 3.81
C GLY A 64 -4.82 4.91 4.56
N GLU A 65 -5.34 4.10 5.47
CA GLU A 65 -6.32 4.47 6.48
C GLU A 65 -5.81 4.20 7.90
N ASP A 66 -6.29 4.98 8.88
CA ASP A 66 -6.20 4.65 10.30
C ASP A 66 -7.62 4.51 10.85
N ASN A 67 -7.95 3.32 11.35
CA ASN A 67 -9.31 2.95 11.77
C ASN A 67 -10.40 3.22 10.70
N GLY A 68 -10.08 3.00 9.42
CA GLY A 68 -11.01 3.20 8.30
C GLY A 68 -11.16 4.64 7.84
N VAL A 69 -10.32 5.55 8.35
CA VAL A 69 -10.33 6.97 7.99
C VAL A 69 -9.00 7.33 7.33
N THR A 70 -9.07 7.86 6.11
CA THR A 70 -7.90 8.42 5.43
C THR A 70 -7.37 9.61 6.21
N THR A 71 -6.07 9.64 6.44
CA THR A 71 -5.43 10.80 7.07
C THR A 71 -5.46 11.98 6.09
N SER A 72 -5.73 13.20 6.57
CA SER A 72 -5.94 14.38 5.70
C SER A 72 -4.76 14.74 4.78
N GLU A 73 -3.57 14.26 5.11
CA GLU A 73 -2.34 14.47 4.35
C GLU A 73 -2.04 13.35 3.33
N PHE A 74 -2.85 12.28 3.32
CA PHE A 74 -2.73 11.17 2.40
C PHE A 74 -3.45 11.49 1.10
N ASN A 75 -2.89 11.02 0.00
CA ASN A 75 -3.40 11.28 -1.34
C ASN A 75 -4.61 10.39 -1.66
N TYR A 76 -4.61 9.17 -1.13
CA TYR A 76 -5.63 8.16 -1.38
C TYR A 76 -5.94 7.35 -0.11
N SER A 77 -7.16 6.85 0.00
CA SER A 77 -7.62 5.87 1.00
C SER A 77 -7.07 4.46 0.70
N ASP A 78 -7.52 3.46 1.48
CA ASP A 78 -7.26 2.03 1.21
C ASP A 78 -8.33 1.39 0.30
N SER A 79 -9.05 2.19 -0.48
CA SER A 79 -10.05 1.73 -1.44
C SER A 79 -9.41 1.38 -2.80
N PRO A 80 -9.45 0.11 -3.25
CA PRO A 80 -9.01 -0.25 -4.59
C PRO A 80 -9.83 0.47 -5.68
N LEU A 81 -11.10 0.78 -5.41
CA LEU A 81 -11.97 1.50 -6.33
C LEU A 81 -11.47 2.94 -6.56
N GLU A 82 -11.05 3.63 -5.50
CA GLU A 82 -10.52 5.00 -5.62
C GLU A 82 -9.27 5.03 -6.50
N ILE A 83 -8.40 4.03 -6.36
CA ILE A 83 -7.21 3.87 -7.21
C ILE A 83 -7.60 3.65 -8.67
N TYR A 84 -8.55 2.74 -8.92
CA TYR A 84 -9.03 2.47 -10.28
C TYR A 84 -9.60 3.73 -10.95
N GLU A 85 -10.45 4.48 -10.24
CA GLU A 85 -11.07 5.72 -10.73
C GLU A 85 -10.06 6.85 -10.97
N ASN A 86 -8.90 6.82 -10.31
CA ASN A 86 -7.86 7.84 -10.44
C ASN A 86 -6.61 7.33 -11.17
N SER A 87 -6.68 6.18 -11.84
CA SER A 87 -5.52 5.51 -12.45
C SER A 87 -4.75 6.41 -13.43
N ASP A 88 -5.42 7.28 -14.18
CA ASP A 88 -4.75 8.21 -15.10
C ASP A 88 -3.86 9.25 -14.40
N LYS A 89 -4.10 9.55 -13.11
CA LYS A 89 -3.27 10.47 -12.32
C LYS A 89 -2.03 9.81 -11.71
N LEU A 90 -1.96 8.49 -11.76
CA LEU A 90 -0.89 7.67 -11.15
C LEU A 90 0.18 7.23 -12.16
N LYS A 91 0.00 7.56 -13.45
CA LYS A 91 0.84 7.09 -14.56
C LYS A 91 2.08 7.96 -14.84
N ASP A 92 2.25 9.06 -14.12
CA ASP A 92 3.35 10.03 -14.27
C ASP A 92 4.43 9.86 -13.18
#